data_AF-A0A242MYN2-F1
#
_entry.id   AF-A0A242MYN2-F1
#
_cell.length_a   1.000
_cell.length_b   1.000
_cell.length_c   1.000
_cell.angle_alpha   90.00
_cell.angle_beta   90.00
_cell.angle_gamma   90.00
#
_symmetry.space_group_name_H-M   'P 1'
#
loop_
_entity.id
_entity.type
_entity.pdbx_description
1 polymer ?
#
loop_
_entity_poly.entity_id
_entity_poly.type
_entity_poly.pdbx_seq_one_letter_code
_entity_poly.pdbx_strand_id
1 'polypeptide(L)'
;MTGTLAAMLLTACGKTDEPVAIVPIQDSQTPIFMSVEAGARTYRMVFDTGASYTVIDSRTATRDLRPMSDAALSAWTRFGEPVGKSVSLLEGSATLRYYESPALRYGQWAVASRGIAPAIDLPLLTQWSMDLGARVDGAVGAATLSTLNWVLNRRDRRLEGYRFSSKMFRAESTGMTCVPMLTLPEGTPAISIEIDGHPAVMTIDTG
;
A
#
# COMPACT_ATOMS: atom_id res chain seq x y z
N MET A 1 -7.83 59.24 6.53
CA MET A 1 -7.06 58.38 5.61
C MET A 1 -6.59 57.17 6.40
N THR A 2 -7.32 56.07 6.33
CA THR A 2 -7.00 54.80 7.00
C THR A 2 -6.34 53.88 5.99
N GLY A 3 -5.02 53.72 6.10
CA GLY A 3 -4.25 52.82 5.25
C GLY A 3 -4.49 51.36 5.65
N THR A 4 -4.98 50.57 4.72
CA THR A 4 -5.13 49.12 4.84
C THR A 4 -3.74 48.48 4.83
N LEU A 5 -3.30 47.94 5.96
CA LEU A 5 -2.14 47.06 6.04
C LEU A 5 -2.53 45.70 5.46
N ALA A 6 -2.16 45.46 4.20
CA ALA A 6 -2.21 44.13 3.62
C ALA A 6 -1.02 43.32 4.17
N ALA A 7 -1.29 42.45 5.15
CA ALA A 7 -0.31 41.46 5.59
C ALA A 7 -0.31 40.28 4.59
N MET A 8 0.69 40.22 3.71
CA MET A 8 1.01 39.00 2.98
C MET A 8 1.86 38.10 3.88
N LEU A 9 1.25 37.04 4.42
CA LEU A 9 1.97 35.94 5.04
C LEU A 9 2.48 35.01 3.93
N LEU A 10 3.75 35.15 3.58
CA LEU A 10 4.49 34.13 2.83
C LEU A 10 4.83 32.98 3.79
N THR A 11 3.88 32.07 4.02
CA THR A 11 4.19 30.82 4.70
C THR A 11 4.89 29.90 3.70
N ALA A 12 6.19 29.68 3.89
CA ALA A 12 6.89 28.56 3.29
C ALA A 12 6.45 27.26 3.99
N CYS A 13 5.21 26.84 3.79
CA CYS A 13 4.83 25.46 4.06
C CYS A 13 5.61 24.63 3.05
N GLY A 14 6.67 23.97 3.50
CA GLY A 14 7.44 23.09 2.64
C GLY A 14 6.53 21.96 2.16
N LYS A 15 6.52 21.68 0.85
CA LYS A 15 5.86 20.50 0.25
C LYS A 15 6.26 19.16 0.92
N THR A 16 7.27 19.17 1.78
CA THR A 16 7.73 18.04 2.58
C THR A 16 6.80 17.66 3.73
N ASP A 17 5.92 18.57 4.16
CA ASP A 17 5.05 18.36 5.32
C ASP A 17 3.64 17.86 4.95
N GLU A 18 3.16 18.14 3.73
CA GLU A 18 1.85 17.69 3.22
C GLU A 18 1.82 16.16 2.95
N PRO A 19 0.63 15.52 2.99
CA PRO A 19 0.50 14.13 2.59
C PRO A 19 0.87 13.96 1.11
N VAL A 20 1.71 12.96 0.82
CA VAL A 20 2.15 12.63 -0.55
C VAL A 20 1.19 11.64 -1.25
N ALA A 21 0.29 11.04 -0.48
CA ALA A 21 -0.81 10.20 -0.94
C ALA A 21 -2.08 10.54 -0.14
N ILE A 22 -3.20 10.77 -0.82
CA ILE A 22 -4.51 10.96 -0.20
C ILE A 22 -5.48 10.00 -0.89
N VAL A 23 -5.81 8.90 -0.21
CA VAL A 23 -6.74 7.89 -0.71
C VAL A 23 -8.13 8.17 -0.14
N PRO A 24 -9.15 8.44 -0.98
CA PRO A 24 -10.51 8.60 -0.49
C PRO A 24 -11.03 7.25 0.02
N ILE A 25 -11.68 7.25 1.18
CA ILE A 25 -12.36 6.07 1.71
C ILE A 25 -13.88 6.23 1.55
N GLN A 26 -14.56 5.17 1.11
CA GLN A 26 -16.01 5.20 0.96
C GLN A 26 -16.65 5.01 2.33
N ASP A 27 -16.81 3.78 2.79
CA ASP A 27 -17.37 3.49 4.11
C ASP A 27 -16.45 2.51 4.85
N SER A 28 -16.82 2.15 6.08
CA SER A 28 -16.01 1.24 6.90
C SER A 28 -16.18 -0.23 6.53
N GLN A 29 -17.05 -0.56 5.57
CA GLN A 29 -17.41 -1.92 5.19
C GLN A 29 -16.85 -2.30 3.81
N THR A 30 -16.37 -1.30 3.05
CA THR A 30 -15.70 -1.51 1.77
C THR A 30 -14.18 -1.48 1.95
N PRO A 31 -13.44 -2.37 1.26
CA PRO A 31 -12.00 -2.28 1.18
C PRO A 31 -11.56 -0.91 0.65
N ILE A 32 -10.39 -0.46 1.10
CA ILE A 32 -9.84 0.82 0.66
C ILE A 32 -9.19 0.61 -0.70
N PHE A 33 -9.74 1.23 -1.75
CA PHE A 33 -9.20 1.12 -3.10
C PHE A 33 -8.36 2.33 -3.48
N MET A 34 -7.25 2.08 -4.19
CA MET A 34 -6.36 3.09 -4.72
C MET A 34 -6.09 2.89 -6.21
N SER A 35 -6.04 3.99 -6.97
CA SER A 35 -5.73 3.98 -8.40
C SER A 35 -4.24 4.21 -8.60
N VAL A 36 -3.50 3.14 -8.90
CA VAL A 36 -2.05 3.14 -9.10
C VAL A 36 -1.73 3.23 -10.58
N GLU A 37 -0.88 4.18 -10.95
CA GLU A 37 -0.48 4.46 -12.32
C GLU A 37 0.79 3.69 -12.70
N ALA A 38 0.85 3.26 -13.96
CA ALA A 38 1.94 2.52 -14.57
C ALA A 38 2.10 2.96 -16.03
N GLY A 39 2.87 4.01 -16.27
CA GLY A 39 2.93 4.65 -17.58
C GLY A 39 1.55 5.16 -18.00
N ALA A 40 1.01 4.66 -19.11
CA ALA A 40 -0.32 5.03 -19.61
C ALA A 40 -1.48 4.21 -18.99
N ARG A 41 -1.18 3.26 -18.11
CA ARG A 41 -2.16 2.36 -17.49
C ARG A 41 -2.46 2.80 -16.06
N THR A 42 -3.68 2.50 -15.61
CA THR A 42 -4.10 2.70 -14.23
C THR A 42 -4.70 1.40 -13.72
N TYR A 43 -4.23 0.96 -12.57
CA TYR A 43 -4.65 -0.26 -11.88
C TYR A 43 -5.42 0.12 -10.62
N ARG A 44 -6.57 -0.49 -10.40
CA ARG A 44 -7.29 -0.35 -9.12
C ARG A 44 -6.78 -1.41 -8.16
N MET A 45 -6.02 -0.98 -7.15
CA MET A 45 -5.41 -1.86 -6.17
C MET A 45 -6.12 -1.71 -4.82
N VAL A 46 -6.19 -2.78 -4.04
CA VAL A 46 -6.61 -2.71 -2.64
C VAL A 46 -5.45 -2.23 -1.78
N PHE A 47 -5.71 -1.34 -0.82
CA PHE A 47 -4.77 -1.00 0.24
C PHE A 47 -4.86 -2.08 1.31
N ASP A 48 -3.85 -2.94 1.38
CA ASP A 48 -3.92 -4.19 2.14
C ASP A 48 -2.70 -4.31 3.07
N THR A 49 -2.92 -4.03 4.36
CA THR A 49 -1.88 -4.19 5.38
C THR A 49 -1.68 -5.65 5.81
N GLY A 50 -2.61 -6.57 5.49
CA GLY A 50 -2.49 -8.00 5.72
C GLY A 50 -1.61 -8.70 4.67
N ALA A 51 -1.56 -8.18 3.45
CA ALA A 51 -0.65 -8.65 2.41
C ALA A 51 0.79 -8.20 2.69
N SER A 52 1.73 -9.14 2.79
CA SER A 52 3.15 -8.81 3.01
C SER A 52 3.75 -8.00 1.86
N TYR A 53 3.34 -8.27 0.61
CA TYR A 53 3.89 -7.65 -0.61
C TYR A 53 2.79 -7.19 -1.57
N THR A 54 3.11 -6.20 -2.40
CA THR A 54 2.25 -5.77 -3.51
C THR A 54 2.18 -6.86 -4.57
N VAL A 55 0.95 -7.27 -4.93
CA VAL A 55 0.66 -8.33 -5.90
C VAL A 55 -0.34 -7.84 -6.95
N ILE A 56 -0.24 -8.37 -8.17
CA ILE A 56 -1.17 -8.08 -9.27
C ILE A 56 -2.00 -9.33 -9.56
N ASP A 57 -3.29 -9.18 -9.85
CA ASP A 57 -4.13 -10.27 -10.32
C ASP A 57 -3.53 -10.89 -11.59
N SER A 58 -3.48 -12.22 -11.66
CA SER A 58 -2.85 -12.94 -12.77
C SER A 58 -3.48 -12.62 -14.12
N ARG A 59 -4.79 -12.36 -14.18
CA ARG A 59 -5.46 -11.97 -15.43
C ARG A 59 -5.07 -10.56 -15.83
N THR A 60 -4.81 -9.67 -14.88
CA THR A 60 -4.33 -8.30 -15.17
C THR A 60 -2.90 -8.34 -15.65
N ALA A 61 -2.03 -9.07 -14.93
CA ALA A 61 -0.62 -9.22 -15.31
C ALA A 61 -0.46 -9.86 -16.70
N THR A 62 -1.20 -10.94 -16.99
CA THR A 62 -1.15 -11.60 -18.31
C THR A 62 -1.59 -10.69 -19.46
N ARG A 63 -2.57 -9.82 -19.22
CA ARG A 63 -3.10 -8.89 -20.22
C ARG A 63 -2.13 -7.74 -20.49
N ASP A 64 -1.49 -7.21 -19.45
CA ASP A 64 -0.85 -5.90 -19.50
C ASP A 64 0.67 -5.93 -19.39
N LEU A 65 1.25 -6.99 -18.82
CA LEU A 65 2.65 -7.06 -18.46
C LEU A 65 3.37 -8.19 -19.23
N ARG A 66 4.69 -8.06 -19.30
CA ARG A 66 5.55 -9.07 -19.92
C ARG A 66 5.97 -10.11 -18.87
N PRO A 67 5.76 -11.42 -19.10
CA PRO A 67 6.29 -12.45 -18.20
C PRO A 67 7.81 -12.39 -18.13
N MET A 68 8.37 -12.58 -16.93
CA MET A 68 9.81 -12.73 -16.78
C MET A 68 10.26 -14.11 -17.26
N SER A 69 11.43 -14.17 -17.91
CA SER A 69 12.10 -15.44 -18.21
C SER A 69 12.79 -16.01 -16.97
N ASP A 70 13.02 -17.32 -16.94
CA ASP A 70 13.79 -17.97 -15.88
C ASP A 70 15.20 -17.39 -15.72
N ALA A 71 15.82 -17.00 -16.83
CA ALA A 71 17.13 -16.33 -16.81
C ALA A 71 17.05 -14.95 -16.15
N ALA A 72 16.01 -14.16 -16.44
CA ALA A 72 15.78 -12.86 -15.82
C ALA A 72 15.48 -13.00 -14.32
N LEU A 73 14.67 -13.99 -13.92
CA LEU A 73 14.39 -14.30 -12.51
C LEU A 73 15.65 -14.78 -11.77
N SER A 74 16.47 -15.60 -12.42
CA SER A 74 17.74 -16.06 -11.86
C SER A 74 18.77 -14.94 -11.72
N ALA A 75 18.77 -13.97 -12.63
CA ALA A 75 19.58 -12.78 -12.49
C ALA A 75 19.08 -11.91 -11.32
N TRP A 76 17.76 -11.78 -11.18
CA TRP A 76 17.13 -11.02 -10.12
C TRP A 76 17.49 -11.54 -8.71
N THR A 77 17.40 -12.85 -8.51
CA THR A 77 17.73 -13.49 -7.22
C THR A 77 19.19 -13.32 -6.80
N ARG A 78 20.12 -13.17 -7.76
CA ARG A 78 21.54 -12.93 -7.48
C ARG A 78 21.83 -11.56 -6.88
N PHE A 79 20.93 -10.58 -7.03
CA PHE A 79 21.11 -9.21 -6.52
C PHE A 79 20.43 -8.93 -5.18
N GLY A 80 19.93 -9.97 -4.48
CA GLY A 80 19.82 -9.90 -3.02
C GLY A 80 18.48 -10.25 -2.37
N GLU A 81 17.47 -10.76 -3.09
CA GLU A 81 16.26 -11.30 -2.43
C GLU A 81 15.79 -12.59 -3.11
N PRO A 82 15.55 -13.68 -2.36
CA PRO A 82 14.93 -14.86 -2.91
C PRO A 82 13.51 -14.54 -3.41
N VAL A 83 13.27 -14.87 -4.67
CA VAL A 83 11.95 -14.76 -5.29
C VAL A 83 11.09 -15.89 -4.75
N GLY A 84 10.04 -15.55 -3.99
CA GLY A 84 9.12 -16.54 -3.41
C GLY A 84 8.46 -17.40 -4.48
N LYS A 85 8.18 -18.68 -4.19
CA LYS A 85 7.47 -19.56 -5.15
C LYS A 85 5.96 -19.57 -4.93
N SER A 86 5.54 -19.26 -3.71
CA SER A 86 4.15 -19.23 -3.32
C SER A 86 3.92 -18.22 -2.21
N VAL A 87 2.67 -17.80 -2.07
CA VAL A 87 2.17 -17.06 -0.90
C VAL A 87 1.05 -17.83 -0.24
N SER A 88 0.89 -17.62 1.06
CA SER A 88 -0.29 -18.06 1.81
C SER A 88 -1.43 -17.08 1.56
N LEU A 89 -2.64 -17.62 1.40
CA LEU A 89 -3.91 -16.93 1.29
C LEU A 89 -4.85 -17.51 2.36
N LEU A 90 -5.96 -16.82 2.66
CA LEU A 90 -6.97 -17.32 3.60
C LEU A 90 -7.50 -18.71 3.21
N GLU A 91 -7.62 -18.99 1.92
CA GLU A 91 -8.16 -20.24 1.37
C GLU A 91 -7.09 -21.30 1.03
N GLY A 92 -5.80 -21.03 1.29
CA GLY A 92 -4.73 -21.97 0.99
C GLY A 92 -3.43 -21.31 0.55
N SER A 93 -2.80 -21.82 -0.51
CA SER A 93 -1.58 -21.23 -1.06
C SER A 93 -1.71 -21.01 -2.55
N ALA A 94 -1.14 -19.91 -3.04
CA ALA A 94 -1.10 -19.58 -4.46
C ALA A 94 0.33 -19.60 -4.98
N THR A 95 0.53 -20.16 -6.17
CA THR A 95 1.81 -20.10 -6.88
C THR A 95 2.03 -18.70 -7.45
N LEU A 96 3.19 -18.13 -7.18
CA LEU A 96 3.60 -16.83 -7.71
C LEU A 96 4.08 -16.99 -9.15
N ARG A 97 3.58 -16.12 -10.03
CA ARG A 97 4.13 -15.88 -11.36
C ARG A 97 4.74 -14.49 -11.37
N TYR A 98 5.81 -14.31 -12.13
CA TYR A 98 6.54 -13.05 -12.11
C TYR A 98 6.55 -12.38 -13.47
N TYR A 99 6.29 -11.09 -13.44
CA TYR A 99 6.22 -10.22 -14.60
C TYR A 99 7.19 -9.06 -14.43
N GLU A 100 7.65 -8.51 -15.56
CA GLU A 100 8.36 -7.24 -15.57
C GLU A 100 7.42 -6.16 -15.04
N SER A 101 7.84 -5.44 -14.00
CA SER A 101 7.02 -4.39 -13.39
C SER A 101 7.44 -3.02 -13.90
N PRO A 102 6.51 -2.23 -14.46
CA PRO A 102 6.74 -0.82 -14.68
C PRO A 102 6.88 -0.09 -13.33
N ALA A 103 7.45 1.11 -13.35
CA ALA A 103 7.43 1.98 -12.18
C ALA A 103 5.97 2.31 -11.82
N LEU A 104 5.54 1.88 -10.63
CA LEU A 104 4.19 2.14 -10.12
C LEU A 104 4.16 3.44 -9.31
N ARG A 105 3.10 4.22 -9.46
CA ARG A 105 2.96 5.51 -8.77
C ARG A 105 1.53 5.75 -8.29
N TYR A 106 1.39 6.50 -7.21
CA TYR A 106 0.13 7.04 -6.74
C TYR A 106 0.34 8.52 -6.45
N GLY A 107 -0.11 9.38 -7.37
CA GLY A 107 0.22 10.81 -7.33
C GLY A 107 1.74 11.05 -7.24
N GLN A 108 2.20 11.63 -6.13
CA GLN A 108 3.63 11.92 -5.90
C GLN A 108 4.40 10.77 -5.23
N TRP A 109 3.70 9.74 -4.77
CA TRP A 109 4.31 8.59 -4.12
C TRP A 109 4.70 7.52 -5.15
N ALA A 110 5.96 7.09 -5.08
CA ALA A 110 6.43 5.92 -5.83
C ALA A 110 5.98 4.67 -5.07
N VAL A 111 5.02 3.95 -5.64
CA VAL A 111 4.59 2.64 -5.14
C VAL A 111 5.71 1.69 -5.53
N ALA A 112 6.53 1.29 -4.57
CA ALA A 112 7.78 0.61 -4.84
C ALA A 112 7.57 -0.62 -5.75
N SER A 113 8.12 -0.58 -6.96
CA SER A 113 8.32 -1.76 -7.79
C SER A 113 9.81 -1.86 -8.08
N ARG A 114 10.45 -2.93 -7.60
CA ARG A 114 11.84 -3.21 -7.94
C ARG A 114 11.90 -3.84 -9.33
N GLY A 115 11.23 -3.30 -10.35
CA GLY A 115 11.22 -3.90 -11.71
C GLY A 115 10.59 -5.30 -11.85
N ILE A 116 10.07 -5.88 -10.78
CA ILE A 116 9.39 -7.18 -10.73
C ILE A 116 8.00 -7.05 -10.11
N ALA A 117 7.02 -7.74 -10.69
CA ALA A 117 5.63 -7.77 -10.24
C ALA A 117 5.25 -9.23 -9.99
N PRO A 118 5.08 -9.65 -8.71
CA PRO A 118 4.46 -10.92 -8.41
C PRO A 118 2.97 -10.87 -8.79
N ALA A 119 2.50 -11.95 -9.40
CA ALA A 119 1.13 -12.13 -9.79
C ALA A 119 0.60 -13.49 -9.33
N ILE A 120 -0.64 -13.48 -8.85
CA ILE A 120 -1.36 -14.63 -8.30
C ILE A 120 -2.82 -14.58 -8.74
N ASP A 121 -3.50 -15.71 -8.78
CA ASP A 121 -4.95 -15.72 -9.02
C ASP A 121 -5.62 -15.32 -7.70
N LEU A 122 -6.46 -14.30 -7.73
CA LEU A 122 -7.12 -13.76 -6.54
C LEU A 122 -8.64 -13.83 -6.72
N PRO A 123 -9.26 -14.96 -6.31
CA PRO A 123 -10.70 -15.13 -6.41
C PRO A 123 -11.49 -14.01 -5.72
N LEU A 124 -11.01 -13.55 -4.56
CA LEU A 124 -11.64 -12.45 -3.81
C LEU A 124 -11.67 -11.14 -4.60
N LEU A 125 -10.59 -10.79 -5.31
CA LEU A 125 -10.58 -9.60 -6.17
C LEU A 125 -11.55 -9.73 -7.34
N THR A 126 -11.77 -10.95 -7.83
CA THR A 126 -12.78 -11.23 -8.86
C THR A 126 -14.18 -10.95 -8.30
N GLN A 127 -14.46 -11.40 -7.08
CA GLN A 127 -15.73 -11.13 -6.41
C GLN A 127 -15.98 -9.63 -6.23
N TRP A 128 -15.02 -8.89 -5.66
CA TRP A 128 -15.13 -7.44 -5.53
C TRP A 128 -15.27 -6.73 -6.88
N SER A 129 -14.60 -7.23 -7.92
CA SER A 129 -14.75 -6.66 -9.26
C SER A 129 -16.20 -6.76 -9.77
N MET A 130 -16.89 -7.86 -9.46
CA MET A 130 -18.30 -8.05 -9.80
C MET A 130 -19.20 -7.15 -8.95
N ASP A 131 -19.00 -7.11 -7.64
CA ASP A 131 -19.83 -6.34 -6.70
C ASP A 131 -19.73 -4.83 -6.95
N LEU A 132 -18.54 -4.34 -7.32
CA LEU A 132 -18.28 -2.94 -7.62
C LEU A 132 -18.62 -2.55 -9.08
N GLY A 133 -18.91 -3.52 -9.95
CA GLY A 133 -19.04 -3.30 -11.39
C GLY A 133 -17.77 -2.74 -12.06
N ALA A 134 -16.62 -2.90 -11.43
CA ALA A 134 -15.35 -2.34 -11.88
C ALA A 134 -14.18 -3.19 -11.41
N ARG A 135 -13.25 -3.47 -12.31
CA ARG A 135 -12.12 -4.37 -12.07
C ARG A 135 -11.25 -3.90 -10.90
N VAL A 136 -10.88 -4.85 -10.03
CA VAL A 136 -9.84 -4.74 -9.02
C VAL A 136 -8.66 -5.57 -9.50
N ASP A 137 -7.51 -4.94 -9.62
CA ASP A 137 -6.34 -5.40 -10.38
C ASP A 137 -5.24 -5.99 -9.51
N GLY A 138 -5.33 -5.85 -8.18
CA GLY A 138 -4.31 -6.33 -7.25
C GLY A 138 -4.45 -5.72 -5.86
N ALA A 139 -3.39 -5.87 -5.08
CA ALA A 139 -3.28 -5.32 -3.72
C ALA A 139 -1.90 -4.69 -3.52
N VAL A 140 -1.85 -3.57 -2.79
CA VAL A 140 -0.61 -2.92 -2.34
C VAL A 140 -0.36 -3.35 -0.90
N GLY A 141 0.69 -4.14 -0.73
CA GLY A 141 1.00 -4.80 0.54
C GLY A 141 1.87 -3.97 1.49
N ALA A 142 1.93 -4.42 2.73
CA ALA A 142 2.67 -3.86 3.86
C ALA A 142 4.10 -3.39 3.54
N ALA A 143 4.89 -4.19 2.81
CA ALA A 143 6.26 -3.79 2.46
C ALA A 143 6.32 -2.51 1.62
N THR A 144 5.31 -2.25 0.79
CA THR A 144 5.20 -0.98 0.04
C THR A 144 4.56 0.10 0.89
N LEU A 145 3.47 -0.21 1.60
CA LEU A 145 2.75 0.73 2.45
C LEU A 145 3.67 1.34 3.52
N SER A 146 4.52 0.53 4.15
CA SER A 146 5.50 0.96 5.16
C SER A 146 6.58 1.93 4.66
N THR A 147 6.58 2.32 3.38
CA THR A 147 7.44 3.42 2.90
C THR A 147 6.93 4.82 3.32
N LEU A 148 5.70 4.90 3.83
CA LEU A 148 5.07 6.09 4.36
C LEU A 148 4.47 5.82 5.75
N ASN A 149 4.24 6.89 6.50
CA ASN A 149 3.36 6.88 7.67
C ASN A 149 1.91 7.09 7.21
N TRP A 150 0.96 6.32 7.71
CA TRP A 150 -0.44 6.41 7.32
C TRP A 150 -1.33 6.88 8.45
N VAL A 151 -2.25 7.79 8.15
CA VAL A 151 -3.29 8.28 9.06
C VAL A 151 -4.65 8.02 8.44
N LEU A 152 -5.47 7.21 9.12
CA LEU A 152 -6.85 6.98 8.73
C LEU A 152 -7.75 8.04 9.38
N ASN A 153 -8.12 9.07 8.63
CA ASN A 153 -9.06 10.09 9.06
C ASN A 153 -10.48 9.72 8.60
N ARG A 154 -11.24 9.07 9.49
CA ARG A 154 -12.62 8.66 9.21
C ARG A 154 -13.59 9.84 9.10
N ARG A 155 -13.33 10.94 9.82
CA ARG A 155 -14.17 12.15 9.78
C ARG A 155 -14.17 12.77 8.39
N ASP A 156 -12.99 12.89 7.80
CA ASP A 156 -12.80 13.50 6.48
C ASP A 156 -12.84 12.47 5.34
N ARG A 157 -13.11 11.20 5.67
CA ARG A 157 -13.16 10.07 4.74
C ARG A 157 -11.91 9.97 3.87
N ARG A 158 -10.74 10.05 4.51
CA ARG A 158 -9.44 9.97 3.84
C ARG A 158 -8.46 9.07 4.59
N LEU A 159 -7.61 8.41 3.82
CA LEU A 159 -6.40 7.76 4.28
C LEU A 159 -5.21 8.55 3.71
N GLU A 160 -4.38 9.08 4.59
CA GLU A 160 -3.33 10.05 4.24
C GLU A 160 -1.95 9.45 4.51
N GLY A 161 -1.11 9.44 3.48
CA GLY A 161 0.25 8.93 3.51
C GLY A 161 1.28 10.06 3.58
N TYR A 162 2.07 10.09 4.64
CA TYR A 162 3.08 11.09 4.94
C TYR A 162 4.49 10.51 4.86
N ARG A 163 5.47 11.33 4.45
CA ARG A 163 6.89 10.95 4.58
C ARG A 163 7.27 10.86 6.06
N PHE A 164 8.22 9.99 6.40
CA PHE A 164 8.73 9.84 7.77
C PHE A 164 9.24 11.14 8.42
N SER A 165 9.75 12.07 7.60
CA SER A 165 10.24 13.37 8.05
C SER A 165 9.14 14.44 8.19
N SER A 166 7.88 14.16 7.87
CA SER A 166 6.81 15.16 7.89
C SER A 166 6.56 15.68 9.30
N LYS A 167 6.55 17.01 9.45
CA LYS A 167 6.20 17.66 10.72
C LYS A 167 4.71 17.59 11.02
N MET A 168 3.85 17.53 10.00
CA MET A 168 2.41 17.35 10.21
C MET A 168 2.10 16.00 10.83
N PHE A 169 2.71 14.92 10.33
CA PHE A 169 2.55 13.61 10.97
C PHE A 169 3.03 13.63 12.44
N ARG A 170 4.13 14.32 12.75
CA ARG A 170 4.57 14.47 14.15
C ARG A 170 3.53 15.16 15.02
N ALA A 171 2.86 16.19 14.52
CA ALA A 171 1.77 16.86 15.23
C ALA A 171 0.58 15.92 15.44
N GLU A 172 0.13 15.20 14.40
CA GLU A 172 -0.94 14.20 14.48
C GLU A 172 -0.59 13.06 15.46
N SER A 173 0.67 12.64 15.52
CA SER A 173 1.14 11.60 16.44
C SER A 173 1.27 12.06 17.90
N THR A 174 1.11 13.35 18.19
CA THR A 174 1.29 13.89 19.54
C THR A 174 0.18 13.37 20.46
N GLY A 175 0.55 12.62 21.50
CA GLY A 175 -0.40 11.98 22.40
C GLY A 175 -0.87 10.59 21.94
N MET A 176 -0.37 10.08 20.81
CA MET A 176 -0.56 8.68 20.41
C MET A 176 0.47 7.78 21.08
N THR A 177 0.08 6.54 21.36
CA THR A 177 1.00 5.49 21.81
C THR A 177 1.66 4.85 20.60
N CYS A 178 2.99 4.92 20.52
CA CYS A 178 3.75 4.16 19.53
C CYS A 178 3.80 2.69 19.94
N VAL A 179 3.13 1.83 19.19
CA VAL A 179 3.23 0.37 19.34
C VAL A 179 4.22 -0.14 18.30
N PRO A 180 5.30 -0.84 18.69
CA PRO A 180 6.25 -1.39 17.73
C PRO A 180 5.55 -2.44 16.87
N MET A 181 5.74 -2.32 15.55
CA MET A 181 5.37 -3.38 14.62
C MET A 181 6.35 -4.55 14.75
N LEU A 182 5.79 -5.75 14.83
CA LEU A 182 6.49 -7.02 14.75
C LEU A 182 6.28 -7.60 13.35
N THR A 183 7.17 -8.48 12.93
CA THR A 183 7.02 -9.25 11.69
C THR A 183 6.85 -10.71 12.08
N LEU A 184 5.72 -11.31 11.70
CA LEU A 184 5.47 -12.73 11.93
C LEU A 184 6.39 -13.58 11.03
N PRO A 185 6.62 -14.88 11.34
CA PRO A 185 7.51 -15.73 10.54
C PRO A 185 7.22 -15.76 9.03
N GLU A 186 5.96 -15.59 8.66
CA GLU A 186 5.44 -15.50 7.28
C GLU A 186 5.62 -14.11 6.62
N GLY A 187 6.17 -13.14 7.34
CA GLY A 187 6.44 -11.78 6.86
C GLY A 187 5.32 -10.78 7.06
N THR A 188 4.17 -11.20 7.61
CA THR A 188 3.02 -10.32 7.86
C THR A 188 3.32 -9.35 9.02
N PRO A 189 3.04 -8.05 8.87
CA PRO A 189 3.15 -7.10 9.97
C PRO A 189 2.08 -7.38 11.05
N ALA A 190 2.49 -7.33 12.31
CA ALA A 190 1.62 -7.46 13.45
C ALA A 190 1.95 -6.43 14.52
N ILE A 191 1.03 -6.22 15.45
CA ILE A 191 1.26 -5.46 16.67
C ILE A 191 0.95 -6.33 17.88
N SER A 192 1.59 -6.03 19.01
CA SER A 192 1.24 -6.61 20.30
C SER A 192 0.48 -5.56 21.10
N ILE A 193 -0.75 -5.89 21.50
CA ILE A 193 -1.55 -5.06 22.39
C ILE A 193 -1.90 -5.84 23.66
N GLU A 194 -2.15 -5.14 24.77
CA GLU A 194 -2.70 -5.79 25.95
C GLU A 194 -4.22 -5.89 25.86
N ILE A 195 -4.75 -7.09 26.08
CA ILE A 195 -6.17 -7.39 26.24
C ILE A 195 -6.34 -8.08 27.59
N ASP A 196 -7.13 -7.49 28.48
CA ASP A 196 -7.37 -8.00 29.84
C ASP A 196 -6.07 -8.33 30.62
N GLY A 197 -5.05 -7.48 30.47
CA GLY A 197 -3.74 -7.64 31.13
C GLY A 197 -2.83 -8.72 30.52
N HIS A 198 -3.18 -9.26 29.35
CA HIS A 198 -2.39 -10.27 28.65
C HIS A 198 -1.97 -9.74 27.26
N PRO A 199 -0.72 -9.99 26.83
CA PRO A 199 -0.29 -9.61 25.49
C PRO A 199 -1.01 -10.47 24.44
N ALA A 200 -1.63 -9.81 23.47
CA ALA A 200 -2.25 -10.40 22.30
C ALA A 200 -1.57 -9.89 21.05
N VAL A 201 -1.09 -10.81 20.21
CA VAL A 201 -0.52 -10.49 18.90
C VAL A 201 -1.65 -10.45 17.88
N MET A 202 -1.73 -9.37 17.12
CA MET A 202 -2.77 -9.18 16.11
C MET A 202 -2.18 -8.57 14.84
N THR A 203 -2.69 -9.03 13.70
CA THR A 203 -2.47 -8.40 12.41
C THR A 203 -3.48 -7.27 12.24
N ILE A 204 -3.06 -6.17 11.63
CA ILE A 204 -3.97 -5.14 11.14
C ILE A 204 -4.20 -5.47 9.68
N ASP A 205 -5.41 -5.88 9.33
CA ASP A 205 -5.77 -6.24 7.96
C ASP A 205 -6.86 -5.30 7.45
N THR A 206 -6.52 -4.50 6.42
CA THR A 206 -7.44 -3.59 5.74
C THR A 206 -7.94 -4.14 4.41
N GLY A 207 -7.42 -5.29 3.99
CA GLY A 207 -7.73 -6.00 2.76
C GLY A 207 -9.05 -6.74 2.87
#